data_AF-A0A077R5J6-F1
#
_entry.id   AF-A0A077R5J6-F1
#
_cell.length_a   1.000
_cell.length_b   1.000
_cell.length_c   1.000
_cell.angle_alpha   90.00
_cell.angle_beta   90.00
_cell.angle_gamma   90.00
#
_symmetry.space_group_name_H-M   'P 1'
#
loop_
_entity.id
_entity.type
_entity.pdbx_description
1 polymer ?
#
loop_
_entity_poly.entity_id
_entity_poly.type
_entity_poly.pdbx_seq_one_letter_code
_entity_poly.pdbx_strand_id
1 'polypeptide(L)'
;MMKSIIKAAVLASKRRLKILTFDTSTSSSERQIVLSDAAGSQNSIVGPHDALEQDVSLFLRSLQHFPAGHLPFATEAYSKFFCLVAEWRNEAPSIDARHTIDTLRKWLEIALSAERDDLDRRLIGYPEFWGGPCALTIRLLFRLAAFHEGEACGEELTKAAHVVLDSLERASETVKDGSGEVKTVMGLLGILLDAFAGINWAEKTIIGELTLADRAARLLGDLIWCRDEMVLKIALGILHRLKARGRMWSFAIAEQVSAAIVDKLAAELDRTKVDMSESPLMSLGVAFETCLDILREIDEARAIFVIQEDFLNPLSSLLSRILERTVHSSSEEHLAELDAISTGLYNLCYDAVHDV
;
A
#
# COMPACT_ATOMS: atom_id res chain seq x y z
N MET A 1 16.44 32.09 14.76
CA MET A 1 17.72 31.63 14.18
C MET A 1 17.54 30.79 12.90
N MET A 2 16.45 30.05 12.72
CA MET A 2 16.18 29.29 11.48
C MET A 2 15.68 30.14 10.28
N LYS A 3 15.08 31.31 10.53
CA LYS A 3 14.63 32.24 9.45
C LYS A 3 15.75 33.08 8.81
N SER A 4 16.95 33.18 9.37
CA SER A 4 18.07 33.92 8.73
C SER A 4 18.96 33.04 7.85
N ILE A 5 18.99 31.72 8.09
CA ILE A 5 19.70 30.75 7.24
C ILE A 5 18.97 30.58 5.91
N ILE A 6 17.64 30.52 5.92
CA ILE A 6 16.81 30.46 4.70
C ILE A 6 16.94 31.75 3.87
N LYS A 7 17.02 32.92 4.52
CA LYS A 7 17.24 34.20 3.82
C LYS A 7 18.64 34.29 3.19
N ALA A 8 19.67 33.69 3.82
CA ALA A 8 21.02 33.62 3.27
C ALA A 8 21.13 32.63 2.09
N ALA A 9 20.40 31.50 2.12
CA ALA A 9 20.36 30.54 1.03
C ALA A 9 19.61 31.08 -0.21
N VAL A 10 18.51 31.82 -0.01
CA VAL A 10 17.77 32.49 -1.10
C VAL A 10 18.55 33.68 -1.69
N LEU A 11 19.38 34.36 -0.89
CA LEU A 11 20.32 35.39 -1.38
C LEU A 11 21.54 34.80 -2.09
N ALA A 12 21.96 33.58 -1.73
CA ALA A 12 23.02 32.84 -2.42
C ALA A 12 22.55 32.27 -3.77
N SER A 13 21.28 31.85 -3.89
CA SER A 13 20.72 31.40 -5.19
C SER A 13 20.43 32.57 -6.14
N LYS A 14 20.03 33.74 -5.63
CA LYS A 14 19.86 34.96 -6.45
C LYS A 14 21.16 35.64 -6.90
N ARG A 15 22.34 35.19 -6.45
CA ARG A 15 23.65 35.73 -6.86
C ARG A 15 24.49 34.79 -7.73
N ARG A 16 23.97 33.62 -8.14
CA ARG A 16 24.69 32.67 -9.01
C ARG A 16 24.11 32.52 -10.42
N LEU A 17 23.52 33.59 -10.96
CA LEU A 17 23.27 33.74 -12.40
C LEU A 17 23.53 35.20 -12.81
N LYS A 18 24.81 35.60 -12.70
CA LYS A 18 25.37 36.69 -13.50
C LYS A 18 26.63 36.17 -14.18
N ILE A 19 26.42 35.76 -15.43
CA ILE A 19 27.27 35.97 -16.61
C ILE A 19 28.73 35.51 -16.49
N LEU A 20 29.05 34.45 -17.24
CA LEU A 20 30.31 34.40 -17.97
C LEU A 20 29.97 34.30 -19.46
N THR A 21 29.73 35.46 -20.07
CA THR A 21 30.10 35.69 -21.46
C THR A 21 31.61 35.65 -21.53
N PHE A 22 32.16 34.69 -22.26
CA PHE A 22 33.48 34.83 -22.84
C PHE A 22 33.34 34.79 -24.35
N ASP A 23 33.60 35.94 -24.97
CA ASP A 23 34.00 36.03 -26.36
C ASP A 23 35.34 35.32 -26.52
N THR A 24 35.33 34.23 -27.29
CA THR A 24 36.48 33.88 -28.13
C THR A 24 35.94 33.41 -29.47
N SER A 25 35.97 34.33 -30.42
CA SER A 25 36.14 34.02 -31.83
C SER A 25 37.21 32.93 -31.99
N THR A 26 36.83 31.76 -32.51
CA THR A 26 37.29 31.17 -33.79
C THR A 26 36.93 29.68 -33.87
N SER A 27 36.09 29.35 -34.85
CA SER A 27 35.99 28.08 -35.60
C SER A 27 36.08 26.74 -34.83
N SER A 28 34.96 26.05 -34.65
CA SER A 28 34.43 25.09 -35.65
C SER A 28 33.33 24.21 -35.02
N SER A 29 32.10 24.42 -35.50
CA SER A 29 30.98 23.47 -35.61
C SER A 29 30.70 22.48 -34.48
N GLU A 30 29.85 22.88 -33.53
CA GLU A 30 28.78 22.00 -33.04
C GLU A 30 27.47 22.77 -33.08
N ARG A 31 26.49 22.23 -33.82
CA ARG A 31 25.16 22.82 -33.96
C ARG A 31 24.44 22.68 -32.61
N GLN A 32 24.32 23.78 -31.89
CA GLN A 32 23.46 23.89 -30.73
C GLN A 32 22.00 23.85 -31.21
N ILE A 33 21.33 22.69 -31.06
CA ILE A 33 19.88 22.58 -31.25
C ILE A 33 19.23 23.14 -29.99
N VAL A 34 18.82 24.39 -30.07
CA VAL A 34 17.96 25.03 -29.07
C VAL A 34 16.54 24.56 -29.35
N LEU A 35 16.01 23.67 -28.51
CA LEU A 35 14.56 23.41 -28.45
C LEU A 35 13.93 24.54 -27.61
N SER A 36 13.68 25.66 -28.25
CA SER A 36 12.78 26.70 -27.75
C SER A 36 11.42 26.50 -28.39
N ASP A 37 10.42 26.09 -27.61
CA ASP A 37 9.03 26.29 -28.01
C ASP A 37 8.68 27.77 -27.84
N ALA A 38 8.78 28.47 -28.95
CA ALA A 38 8.14 29.75 -29.16
C ALA A 38 6.69 29.49 -29.61
N ALA A 39 5.76 29.40 -28.66
CA ALA A 39 4.34 29.71 -28.89
C ALA A 39 3.56 29.86 -27.55
N GLY A 40 3.29 31.11 -27.18
CA GLY A 40 1.98 31.54 -26.64
C GLY A 40 1.49 30.97 -25.30
N SER A 41 1.83 31.67 -24.21
CA SER A 41 0.93 32.08 -23.11
C SER A 41 -0.42 31.34 -22.96
N GLN A 42 -0.57 30.54 -21.91
CA GLN A 42 -1.63 30.71 -20.92
C GLN A 42 -1.11 30.34 -19.52
N ASN A 43 -1.42 31.18 -18.53
CA ASN A 43 -1.16 30.94 -17.11
C ASN A 43 -1.93 29.68 -16.65
N SER A 44 -1.26 28.54 -16.57
CA SER A 44 -1.68 27.45 -15.69
C SER A 44 -0.75 27.46 -14.48
N ILE A 45 -1.33 27.50 -13.28
CA ILE A 45 -0.62 27.12 -12.07
C ILE A 45 -0.43 25.60 -12.21
N VAL A 46 0.65 25.21 -12.86
CA VAL A 46 1.04 23.80 -13.01
C VAL A 46 1.35 23.30 -11.61
N GLY A 47 0.62 22.27 -11.17
CA GLY A 47 0.88 21.64 -9.88
C GLY A 47 2.33 21.12 -9.83
N PRO A 48 2.97 21.07 -8.65
CA PRO A 48 4.35 20.60 -8.54
C PRO A 48 4.55 19.16 -9.08
N HIS A 49 3.47 18.37 -9.15
CA HIS A 49 3.44 17.04 -9.76
C HIS A 49 3.54 17.09 -11.30
N ASP A 50 2.75 17.94 -11.95
CA ASP A 50 2.72 18.09 -13.41
C ASP A 50 4.01 18.71 -13.95
N ALA A 51 4.63 19.61 -13.18
CA ALA A 51 5.92 20.21 -13.53
C ALA A 51 7.05 19.16 -13.49
N LEU A 52 7.03 18.25 -12.51
CA LEU A 52 8.03 17.18 -12.37
C LEU A 52 7.85 16.11 -13.45
N GLU A 53 6.60 15.74 -13.78
CA GLU A 53 6.32 14.81 -14.87
C GLU A 53 6.75 15.38 -16.23
N GLN A 54 6.53 16.68 -16.44
CA GLN A 54 7.01 17.39 -17.62
C GLN A 54 8.54 17.44 -17.68
N ASP A 55 9.20 17.74 -16.57
CA ASP A 55 10.67 17.79 -16.48
C ASP A 55 11.32 16.41 -16.65
N VAL A 56 10.74 15.35 -16.06
CA VAL A 56 11.18 13.96 -16.23
C VAL A 56 10.95 13.49 -17.66
N SER A 57 9.83 13.84 -18.28
CA SER A 57 9.53 13.50 -19.68
C SER A 57 10.47 14.21 -20.65
N LEU A 58 10.77 15.48 -20.41
CA LEU A 58 11.75 16.25 -21.20
C LEU A 58 13.17 15.68 -21.00
N PHE A 59 13.54 15.29 -19.78
CA PHE A 59 14.81 14.65 -19.49
C PHE A 59 14.95 13.28 -20.16
N LEU A 60 13.94 12.40 -20.06
CA LEU A 60 13.95 11.09 -20.73
C LEU A 60 13.95 11.21 -22.26
N ARG A 61 13.23 12.18 -22.83
CA ARG A 61 13.33 12.50 -24.27
C ARG A 61 14.72 13.03 -24.64
N SER A 62 15.34 13.84 -23.78
CA SER A 62 16.71 14.29 -24.01
C SER A 62 17.70 13.12 -24.03
N LEU A 63 17.50 12.09 -23.19
CA LEU A 63 18.29 10.86 -23.16
C LEU A 63 18.17 10.02 -24.44
N GLN A 64 17.03 10.09 -25.15
CA GLN A 64 16.83 9.40 -26.44
C GLN A 64 17.59 10.04 -27.61
N HIS A 65 18.19 11.22 -27.41
CA HIS A 65 18.94 11.94 -28.46
C HIS A 65 20.44 12.02 -28.20
N PHE A 66 20.94 11.40 -27.12
CA PHE A 66 22.38 11.29 -26.91
C PHE A 66 22.97 10.20 -27.82
N PRO A 67 24.00 10.49 -28.64
CA PRO A 67 24.73 9.46 -29.36
C PRO A 67 25.38 8.52 -28.34
N ALA A 68 25.54 7.25 -28.71
CA ALA A 68 25.98 6.13 -27.86
C ALA A 68 27.44 6.23 -27.32
N GLY A 69 27.83 7.38 -26.80
CA GLY A 69 29.06 7.64 -26.06
C GLY A 69 28.76 7.95 -24.59
N HIS A 70 29.81 7.93 -23.77
CA HIS A 70 29.72 8.20 -22.34
C HIS A 70 29.01 9.53 -22.06
N LEU A 71 27.97 9.47 -21.22
CA LEU A 71 27.14 10.62 -20.84
C LEU A 71 28.01 11.75 -20.27
N PRO A 72 27.74 13.03 -20.62
CA PRO A 72 28.63 14.15 -20.29
C PRO A 72 28.51 14.66 -18.84
N PHE A 73 27.83 13.91 -17.98
CA PHE A 73 27.62 14.30 -16.58
C PHE A 73 28.40 13.36 -15.66
N ALA A 74 29.12 13.93 -14.70
CA ALA A 74 29.85 13.17 -13.69
C ALA A 74 28.90 12.21 -12.95
N THR A 75 29.36 10.99 -12.66
CA THR A 75 28.61 9.94 -11.94
C THR A 75 28.00 10.45 -10.63
N GLU A 76 28.60 11.47 -10.01
CA GLU A 76 28.04 12.18 -8.85
C GLU A 76 26.71 12.89 -9.10
N ALA A 77 26.45 13.39 -10.31
CA ALA A 77 25.17 14.02 -10.64
C ALA A 77 24.04 12.98 -10.72
N TYR A 78 24.32 11.80 -11.28
CA TYR A 78 23.39 10.67 -11.23
C TYR A 78 23.20 10.16 -9.80
N SER A 79 24.27 10.02 -9.03
CA SER A 79 24.19 9.64 -7.61
C SER A 79 23.34 10.63 -6.83
N LYS A 80 23.53 11.95 -7.02
CA LYS A 80 22.74 12.98 -6.36
C LYS A 80 21.29 12.98 -6.82
N PHE A 81 21.02 12.74 -8.10
CA PHE A 81 19.66 12.61 -8.63
C PHE A 81 18.93 11.38 -8.06
N PHE A 82 19.56 10.21 -8.04
CA PHE A 82 18.98 9.02 -7.41
C PHE A 82 18.86 9.17 -5.90
N CYS A 83 19.82 9.81 -5.23
CA CYS A 83 19.70 10.16 -3.82
C CYS A 83 18.54 11.15 -3.58
N LEU A 84 18.33 12.16 -4.44
CA LEU A 84 17.21 13.09 -4.33
C LEU A 84 15.87 12.42 -4.63
N VAL A 85 15.78 11.55 -5.62
CA VAL A 85 14.56 10.75 -5.90
C VAL A 85 14.30 9.76 -4.76
N ALA A 86 15.34 9.19 -4.14
CA ALA A 86 15.22 8.34 -2.96
C ALA A 86 14.85 9.16 -1.71
N GLU A 87 15.44 10.33 -1.50
CA GLU A 87 15.15 11.27 -0.41
C GLU A 87 13.73 11.82 -0.53
N TRP A 88 13.26 12.10 -1.75
CA TRP A 88 11.89 12.54 -2.02
C TRP A 88 10.87 11.41 -1.89
N ARG A 89 11.25 10.16 -2.22
CA ARG A 89 10.52 8.95 -1.77
C ARG A 89 10.56 8.76 -0.25
N ASN A 90 11.51 9.37 0.45
CA ASN A 90 11.78 9.22 1.88
C ASN A 90 11.40 10.46 2.72
N GLU A 91 10.59 11.41 2.23
CA GLU A 91 10.04 12.49 3.08
C GLU A 91 8.84 12.03 3.93
N ALA A 92 9.07 10.94 4.63
CA ALA A 92 8.81 10.62 6.04
C ALA A 92 9.51 9.26 6.22
N PRO A 93 9.92 8.81 7.43
CA PRO A 93 10.44 7.47 7.62
C PRO A 93 9.28 6.45 7.50
N SER A 94 8.62 6.41 6.36
CA SER A 94 7.68 5.36 6.00
C SER A 94 8.54 4.14 5.71
N ILE A 95 8.49 3.19 6.64
CA ILE A 95 8.75 1.79 6.33
C ILE A 95 8.03 1.50 5.01
N ASP A 96 8.79 1.33 3.91
CA ASP A 96 8.20 0.84 2.68
C ASP A 96 7.61 -0.53 3.01
N ALA A 97 6.30 -0.61 2.89
CA ALA A 97 5.54 -1.82 3.13
C ALA A 97 6.03 -3.00 2.30
N ARG A 98 6.60 -2.73 1.13
CA ARG A 98 7.34 -3.70 0.31
C ARG A 98 8.66 -4.10 0.97
N HIS A 99 9.39 -3.14 1.53
CA HIS A 99 10.60 -3.40 2.31
C HIS A 99 10.30 -4.22 3.57
N THR A 100 9.17 -4.04 4.27
CA THR A 100 8.79 -4.88 5.42
C THR A 100 8.67 -6.34 5.04
N ILE A 101 7.92 -6.63 3.98
CA ILE A 101 7.68 -8.00 3.51
C ILE A 101 8.99 -8.63 3.06
N ASP A 102 9.79 -7.93 2.24
CA ASP A 102 11.05 -8.47 1.73
C ASP A 102 12.10 -8.62 2.82
N THR A 103 12.19 -7.66 3.74
CA THR A 103 13.12 -7.72 4.88
C THR A 103 12.75 -8.86 5.80
N LEU A 104 11.46 -9.03 6.10
CA LEU A 104 10.99 -10.12 6.95
C LEU A 104 11.19 -11.47 6.27
N ARG A 105 10.88 -11.58 4.98
CA ARG A 105 11.12 -12.81 4.20
C ARG A 105 12.62 -13.17 4.23
N LYS A 106 13.49 -12.20 3.92
CA LYS A 106 14.94 -12.39 3.97
C LYS A 106 15.42 -12.75 5.38
N TRP A 107 14.87 -12.13 6.42
CA TRP A 107 15.18 -12.45 7.80
C TRP A 107 14.78 -13.89 8.13
N LEU A 108 13.57 -14.34 7.76
CA LEU A 108 13.12 -15.72 7.96
C LEU A 108 14.05 -16.75 7.32
N GLU A 109 14.60 -16.43 6.14
CA GLU A 109 15.52 -17.31 5.42
C GLU A 109 16.90 -17.44 6.10
N ILE A 110 17.42 -16.35 6.66
CA ILE A 110 18.78 -16.31 7.26
C ILE A 110 18.80 -16.56 8.77
N ALA A 111 17.69 -16.33 9.46
CA ALA A 111 17.61 -16.42 10.92
C ALA A 111 17.78 -17.86 11.42
N LEU A 112 18.51 -17.99 12.52
CA LEU A 112 18.67 -19.26 13.22
C LEU A 112 17.32 -19.75 13.77
N SER A 113 17.16 -21.06 13.95
CA SER A 113 15.91 -21.62 14.53
C SER A 113 15.60 -20.97 15.87
N ALA A 114 16.60 -20.81 16.74
CA ALA A 114 16.42 -20.23 18.06
C ALA A 114 15.92 -18.77 18.04
N GLU A 115 16.32 -17.97 17.04
CA GLU A 115 15.87 -16.58 16.87
C GLU A 115 14.40 -16.52 16.43
N ARG A 116 14.01 -17.45 15.54
CA ARG A 116 12.62 -17.61 15.10
C ARG A 116 11.72 -18.12 16.22
N ASP A 117 12.19 -19.13 16.96
CA ASP A 117 11.48 -19.68 18.11
C ASP A 117 11.29 -18.64 19.23
N ASP A 118 12.25 -17.74 19.40
CA ASP A 118 12.12 -16.62 20.34
C ASP A 118 11.09 -15.60 19.90
N LEU A 119 11.10 -15.21 18.62
CA LEU A 119 10.07 -14.33 18.07
C LEU A 119 8.68 -14.98 18.15
N ASP A 120 8.55 -16.27 17.84
CA ASP A 120 7.29 -17.00 17.95
C ASP A 120 6.77 -17.04 19.39
N ARG A 121 7.66 -17.24 20.38
CA ARG A 121 7.29 -17.12 21.81
C ARG A 121 6.81 -15.72 22.17
N ARG A 122 7.39 -14.66 21.60
CA ARG A 122 6.92 -13.28 21.81
C ARG A 122 5.58 -12.98 21.12
N LEU A 123 5.34 -13.58 19.95
CA LEU A 123 4.14 -13.35 19.17
C LEU A 123 2.90 -14.03 19.73
N ILE A 124 3.01 -15.28 20.20
CA ILE A 124 1.83 -16.07 20.62
C ILE A 124 1.91 -16.63 22.04
N GLY A 125 3.02 -16.42 22.74
CA GLY A 125 3.27 -16.91 24.10
C GLY A 125 3.58 -18.41 24.16
N TYR A 126 2.72 -19.24 23.57
CA TYR A 126 2.75 -20.69 23.67
C TYR A 126 2.74 -21.36 22.28
N PRO A 127 3.89 -21.35 21.57
CA PRO A 127 4.01 -21.92 20.22
C PRO A 127 3.83 -23.44 20.17
N GLU A 128 3.89 -24.15 21.30
CA GLU A 128 3.65 -25.60 21.31
C GLU A 128 2.20 -25.97 20.99
N PHE A 129 1.24 -25.06 21.24
CA PHE A 129 -0.19 -25.32 21.02
C PHE A 129 -0.69 -24.80 19.67
N TRP A 130 -0.23 -23.63 19.26
CA TRP A 130 -0.73 -22.92 18.07
C TRP A 130 0.23 -22.99 16.87
N GLY A 131 1.44 -23.51 17.09
CA GLY A 131 2.53 -23.43 16.13
C GLY A 131 3.06 -22.00 16.01
N GLY A 132 4.37 -21.85 15.88
CA GLY A 132 5.01 -20.54 15.76
C GLY A 132 4.75 -19.88 14.39
N PRO A 133 4.26 -18.63 14.33
CA PRO A 133 3.97 -17.95 13.07
C PRO A 133 5.16 -17.93 12.09
N CYS A 134 6.37 -17.69 12.58
CA CYS A 134 7.59 -17.66 11.77
C CYS A 134 7.96 -19.06 11.28
N ALA A 135 7.97 -20.04 12.18
CA ALA A 135 8.28 -21.43 11.84
C ALA A 135 7.30 -22.01 10.80
N LEU A 136 6.00 -21.74 10.98
CA LEU A 136 4.95 -22.17 10.06
C LEU A 136 5.06 -21.47 8.70
N THR A 137 5.31 -20.15 8.68
CA THR A 137 5.50 -19.39 7.44
C THR A 137 6.66 -19.94 6.62
N ILE A 138 7.78 -20.30 7.25
CA ILE A 138 8.92 -20.90 6.54
C ILE A 138 8.57 -22.27 5.97
N ARG A 139 7.89 -23.12 6.74
CA ARG A 139 7.42 -24.42 6.25
C ARG A 139 6.50 -24.28 5.05
N LEU A 140 5.63 -23.27 5.07
CA LEU A 140 4.76 -22.94 3.95
C LEU A 140 5.55 -22.53 2.72
N LEU A 141 6.55 -21.65 2.86
CA LEU A 141 7.41 -21.22 1.74
C LEU A 141 8.16 -22.39 1.10
N PHE A 142 8.67 -23.34 1.90
CA PHE A 142 9.26 -24.57 1.36
C PHE A 142 8.26 -25.42 0.57
N ARG A 143 7.02 -25.56 1.06
CA ARG A 143 5.96 -26.28 0.34
C ARG A 143 5.55 -25.58 -0.95
N LEU A 144 5.52 -24.26 -0.95
CA LEU A 144 5.26 -23.45 -2.15
C LEU A 144 6.35 -23.65 -3.20
N ALA A 145 7.62 -23.72 -2.80
CA ALA A 145 8.73 -24.03 -3.70
C ALA A 145 8.57 -25.43 -4.31
N ALA A 146 8.25 -26.45 -3.51
CA ALA A 146 7.98 -27.81 -3.99
C ALA A 146 6.78 -27.86 -4.95
N PHE A 147 5.69 -27.14 -4.64
CA PHE A 147 4.54 -27.00 -5.53
C PHE A 147 4.91 -26.35 -6.87
N HIS A 148 5.80 -25.35 -6.85
CA HIS A 148 6.33 -24.72 -8.06
C HIS A 148 7.16 -25.67 -8.93
N GLU A 149 7.86 -26.62 -8.30
CA GLU A 149 8.63 -27.66 -8.99
C GLU A 149 7.74 -28.77 -9.60
N GLY A 150 6.42 -28.69 -9.40
CA GLY A 150 5.43 -29.59 -9.99
C GLY A 150 4.97 -30.71 -9.07
N GLU A 151 5.29 -30.66 -7.77
CA GLU A 151 4.76 -31.61 -6.80
C GLU A 151 3.25 -31.44 -6.62
N ALA A 152 2.53 -32.56 -6.57
CA ALA A 152 1.08 -32.58 -6.36
C ALA A 152 0.71 -32.39 -4.87
N CYS A 153 1.14 -31.27 -4.27
CA CYS A 153 0.97 -30.96 -2.84
C CYS A 153 -0.08 -29.86 -2.56
N GLY A 154 -1.04 -29.66 -3.47
CA GLY A 154 -2.04 -28.58 -3.36
C GLY A 154 -2.85 -28.63 -2.05
N GLU A 155 -3.42 -29.79 -1.69
CA GLU A 155 -4.21 -29.94 -0.46
C GLU A 155 -3.36 -29.72 0.81
N GLU A 156 -2.11 -30.20 0.80
CA GLU A 156 -1.17 -30.01 1.90
C GLU A 156 -0.73 -28.55 2.05
N LEU A 157 -0.65 -27.83 0.93
CA LEU A 157 -0.37 -26.40 0.89
C LEU A 157 -1.57 -25.61 1.45
N THR A 158 -2.80 -25.95 1.08
CA THR A 158 -4.03 -25.37 1.66
C THR A 158 -4.07 -25.57 3.17
N LYS A 159 -3.83 -26.80 3.65
CA LYS A 159 -3.80 -27.12 5.09
C LYS A 159 -2.72 -26.32 5.81
N ALA A 160 -1.52 -26.22 5.24
CA ALA A 160 -0.44 -25.44 5.82
C ALA A 160 -0.78 -23.94 5.89
N ALA A 161 -1.45 -23.39 4.88
CA ALA A 161 -1.87 -21.99 4.87
C ALA A 161 -2.93 -21.70 5.94
N HIS A 162 -3.90 -22.60 6.15
CA HIS A 162 -4.87 -22.46 7.23
C HIS A 162 -4.20 -22.47 8.61
N VAL A 163 -3.24 -23.37 8.83
CA VAL A 163 -2.50 -23.42 10.11
C VAL A 163 -1.66 -22.15 10.32
N VAL A 164 -1.07 -21.59 9.26
CA VAL A 164 -0.39 -20.29 9.33
C VAL A 164 -1.37 -19.18 9.71
N LEU A 165 -2.55 -19.13 9.10
CA LEU A 165 -3.57 -18.15 9.45
C LEU A 165 -4.08 -18.29 10.88
N ASP A 166 -4.37 -19.52 11.35
CA ASP A 166 -4.77 -19.77 12.75
C ASP A 166 -3.73 -19.17 13.73
N SER A 167 -2.44 -19.38 13.42
CA SER A 167 -1.33 -18.87 14.22
C SER A 167 -1.20 -17.35 14.15
N LEU A 168 -1.42 -16.74 12.98
CA LEU A 168 -1.38 -15.28 12.80
C LEU A 168 -2.58 -14.56 13.43
N GLU A 169 -3.77 -15.13 13.33
CA GLU A 169 -4.96 -14.64 14.03
C GLU A 169 -4.68 -14.63 15.54
N ARG A 170 -4.14 -15.73 16.07
CA ARG A 170 -3.76 -15.78 17.49
C ARG A 170 -2.68 -14.77 17.87
N ALA A 171 -1.70 -14.54 17.00
CA ALA A 171 -0.69 -13.51 17.21
C ALA A 171 -1.31 -12.10 17.21
N SER A 172 -2.28 -11.84 16.34
CA SER A 172 -2.95 -10.54 16.27
C SER A 172 -3.74 -10.20 17.54
N GLU A 173 -4.31 -11.19 18.20
CA GLU A 173 -5.05 -11.03 19.47
C GLU A 173 -4.16 -10.79 20.69
N THR A 174 -2.91 -11.26 20.63
CA THR A 174 -1.99 -11.28 21.78
C THR A 174 -1.01 -10.11 21.77
N VAL A 175 -0.71 -9.60 20.58
CA VAL A 175 0.18 -8.46 20.40
C VAL A 175 -0.50 -7.16 20.83
N LYS A 176 0.26 -6.30 21.53
CA LYS A 176 -0.22 -4.99 21.98
C LYS A 176 -0.21 -3.95 20.87
N ASP A 177 -1.17 -3.05 20.93
CA ASP A 177 -1.29 -1.89 20.07
C ASP A 177 -0.01 -1.03 20.08
N GLY A 178 0.46 -0.65 18.88
CA GLY A 178 1.67 0.15 18.70
C GLY A 178 2.99 -0.59 18.94
N SER A 179 2.97 -1.90 19.22
CA SER A 179 4.20 -2.68 19.37
C SER A 179 4.84 -3.02 18.02
N GLY A 180 6.15 -3.29 18.03
CA GLY A 180 6.87 -3.71 16.81
C GLY A 180 6.39 -5.07 16.28
N GLU A 181 5.84 -5.91 17.14
CA GLU A 181 5.30 -7.22 16.81
C GLU A 181 4.09 -7.16 15.89
N VAL A 182 3.26 -6.09 15.92
CA VAL A 182 2.14 -5.92 14.97
C VAL A 182 2.66 -5.87 13.54
N LYS A 183 3.81 -5.20 13.34
CA LYS A 183 4.46 -5.11 12.03
C LYS A 183 4.97 -6.46 11.55
N THR A 184 5.42 -7.31 12.48
CA THR A 184 5.81 -8.69 12.18
C THR A 184 4.60 -9.51 11.74
N VAL A 185 3.48 -9.46 12.47
CA VAL A 185 2.25 -10.18 12.09
C VAL A 185 1.77 -9.72 10.70
N MET A 186 1.73 -8.41 10.47
CA MET A 186 1.41 -7.82 9.16
C MET A 186 2.37 -8.26 8.06
N GLY A 187 3.68 -8.30 8.34
CA GLY A 187 4.68 -8.76 7.39
C GLY A 187 4.51 -10.24 7.04
N LEU A 188 4.24 -11.10 8.02
CA LEU A 188 4.01 -12.54 7.81
C LEU A 188 2.73 -12.78 7.00
N LEU A 189 1.65 -12.06 7.31
CA LEU A 189 0.43 -12.07 6.50
C LEU A 189 0.69 -11.59 5.07
N GLY A 190 1.48 -10.52 4.92
CA GLY A 190 1.91 -10.02 3.62
C GLY A 190 2.70 -11.05 2.82
N ILE A 191 3.60 -11.81 3.45
CA ILE A 191 4.33 -12.92 2.79
C ILE A 191 3.37 -14.00 2.30
N LEU A 192 2.39 -14.39 3.11
CA LEU A 192 1.36 -15.38 2.75
C LEU A 192 0.55 -14.91 1.53
N LEU A 193 -0.03 -13.71 1.60
CA LEU A 193 -0.84 -13.14 0.53
C LEU A 193 -0.04 -12.98 -0.76
N ASP A 194 1.19 -12.51 -0.65
CA ASP A 194 2.12 -12.35 -1.76
C ASP A 194 2.46 -13.71 -2.41
N ALA A 195 2.75 -14.72 -1.62
CA ALA A 195 3.08 -16.04 -2.16
C ALA A 195 1.90 -16.69 -2.91
N PHE A 196 0.68 -16.61 -2.36
CA PHE A 196 -0.52 -17.17 -2.98
C PHE A 196 -0.95 -16.42 -4.24
N ALA A 197 -0.75 -15.10 -4.26
CA ALA A 197 -0.89 -14.32 -5.49
C ALA A 197 0.12 -14.77 -6.56
N GLY A 198 1.35 -15.10 -6.15
CA GLY A 198 2.43 -15.59 -7.01
C GLY A 198 2.13 -16.91 -7.75
N ILE A 199 1.24 -17.75 -7.21
CA ILE A 199 0.85 -19.04 -7.81
C ILE A 199 -0.53 -19.04 -8.47
N ASN A 200 -1.21 -17.90 -8.44
CA ASN A 200 -2.59 -17.70 -8.91
C ASN A 200 -3.56 -18.70 -8.30
N TRP A 201 -3.55 -18.78 -6.96
CA TRP A 201 -4.23 -19.84 -6.24
C TRP A 201 -5.74 -19.94 -6.55
N ALA A 202 -6.42 -18.80 -6.75
CA ALA A 202 -7.87 -18.75 -7.00
C ALA A 202 -8.35 -19.48 -8.27
N GLU A 203 -7.49 -19.66 -9.28
CA GLU A 203 -7.85 -20.42 -10.50
C GLU A 203 -7.66 -21.93 -10.34
N LYS A 204 -6.93 -22.37 -9.31
CA LYS A 204 -6.50 -23.76 -9.19
C LYS A 204 -7.45 -24.63 -8.36
N THR A 205 -8.48 -24.06 -7.76
CA THR A 205 -9.28 -24.76 -6.76
C THR A 205 -10.79 -24.72 -6.99
N ILE A 206 -11.38 -25.88 -6.69
CA ILE A 206 -12.80 -26.20 -6.86
C ILE A 206 -13.52 -25.81 -5.57
N ILE A 207 -14.56 -24.99 -5.70
CA ILE A 207 -15.70 -24.74 -4.79
C ILE A 207 -15.45 -25.16 -3.33
N GLY A 208 -15.03 -24.20 -2.50
CA GLY A 208 -14.86 -24.38 -1.04
C GLY A 208 -13.74 -23.53 -0.43
N GLU A 209 -12.83 -23.00 -1.24
CA GLU A 209 -11.62 -22.28 -0.79
C GLU A 209 -11.75 -20.75 -0.66
N LEU A 210 -12.97 -20.20 -0.85
CA LEU A 210 -13.26 -18.82 -0.43
C LEU A 210 -12.87 -18.60 1.05
N THR A 211 -12.88 -19.66 1.88
CA THR A 211 -12.46 -19.60 3.28
C THR A 211 -11.04 -19.06 3.52
N LEU A 212 -10.07 -19.32 2.64
CA LEU A 212 -8.69 -18.86 2.87
C LEU A 212 -8.54 -17.37 2.55
N ALA A 213 -9.10 -16.94 1.41
CA ALA A 213 -9.09 -15.53 1.02
C ALA A 213 -9.88 -14.70 2.01
N ASP A 214 -11.08 -15.14 2.38
CA ASP A 214 -11.96 -14.48 3.35
C ASP A 214 -11.25 -14.31 4.69
N ARG A 215 -10.64 -15.37 5.24
CA ARG A 215 -9.93 -15.30 6.53
C ARG A 215 -8.73 -14.38 6.48
N ALA A 216 -7.89 -14.49 5.45
CA ALA A 216 -6.71 -13.65 5.32
C ALA A 216 -7.06 -12.18 5.12
N ALA A 217 -8.11 -11.89 4.35
CA ALA A 217 -8.62 -10.55 4.12
C ALA A 217 -9.27 -9.95 5.36
N ARG A 218 -10.06 -10.73 6.12
CA ARG A 218 -10.62 -10.32 7.41
C ARG A 218 -9.52 -10.00 8.40
N LEU A 219 -8.50 -10.86 8.53
CA LEU A 219 -7.35 -10.59 9.39
C LEU A 219 -6.62 -9.31 8.97
N LEU A 220 -6.44 -9.06 7.67
CA LEU A 220 -5.87 -7.80 7.19
C LEU A 220 -6.76 -6.61 7.56
N GLY A 221 -8.08 -6.73 7.38
CA GLY A 221 -9.09 -5.75 7.80
C GLY A 221 -9.07 -5.47 9.31
N ASP A 222 -8.95 -6.51 10.13
CA ASP A 222 -8.81 -6.43 11.58
C ASP A 222 -7.53 -5.72 11.98
N LEU A 223 -6.42 -6.04 11.31
CA LEU A 223 -5.12 -5.45 11.59
C LEU A 223 -5.00 -4.00 11.12
N ILE A 224 -5.81 -3.52 10.17
CA ILE A 224 -5.82 -2.09 9.79
C ILE A 224 -6.86 -1.27 10.56
N TRP A 225 -7.89 -1.92 11.11
CA TRP A 225 -8.96 -1.23 11.80
C TRP A 225 -8.44 -0.45 13.01
N CYS A 226 -8.69 0.86 13.03
CA CYS A 226 -8.29 1.78 14.09
C CYS A 226 -6.80 1.70 14.50
N ARG A 227 -5.89 1.38 13.57
CA ARG A 227 -4.43 1.32 13.82
C ARG A 227 -3.69 2.58 13.40
N ASP A 228 -2.43 2.65 13.82
CA ASP A 228 -1.52 3.73 13.45
C ASP A 228 -1.23 3.81 11.94
N GLU A 229 -0.77 4.97 11.49
CA GLU A 229 -0.44 5.26 10.09
C GLU A 229 0.63 4.30 9.52
N MET A 230 1.51 3.75 10.35
CA MET A 230 2.53 2.81 9.87
C MET A 230 1.95 1.45 9.52
N VAL A 231 1.01 0.93 10.31
CA VAL A 231 0.33 -0.33 10.00
C VAL A 231 -0.48 -0.21 8.71
N LEU A 232 -1.17 0.92 8.53
CA LEU A 232 -1.86 1.21 7.27
C LEU A 232 -0.90 1.27 6.08
N LYS A 233 0.27 1.92 6.22
CA LYS A 233 1.29 1.92 5.16
C LYS A 233 1.69 0.50 4.79
N ILE A 234 1.92 -0.38 5.76
CA ILE A 234 2.23 -1.80 5.51
C ILE A 234 1.11 -2.48 4.72
N ALA A 235 -0.15 -2.26 5.09
CA ALA A 235 -1.30 -2.80 4.37
C ALA A 235 -1.37 -2.30 2.92
N LEU A 236 -1.16 -1.00 2.69
CA LEU A 236 -1.16 -0.42 1.35
C LEU A 236 -0.07 -1.05 0.46
N GLY A 237 1.12 -1.33 0.99
CA GLY A 237 2.12 -2.04 0.17
C GLY A 237 1.80 -3.50 -0.10
N ILE A 238 1.09 -4.18 0.80
CA ILE A 238 0.53 -5.51 0.52
C ILE A 238 -0.45 -5.40 -0.65
N LEU A 239 -1.42 -4.48 -0.56
CA LEU A 239 -2.42 -4.26 -1.61
C LEU A 239 -1.78 -3.87 -2.95
N HIS A 240 -0.80 -2.95 -2.96
CA HIS A 240 -0.09 -2.60 -4.19
C HIS A 240 0.70 -3.76 -4.81
N ARG A 241 1.22 -4.70 -4.00
CA ARG A 241 1.86 -5.92 -4.54
C ARG A 241 0.82 -6.86 -5.14
N LEU A 242 -0.34 -7.00 -4.50
CA LEU A 242 -1.45 -7.76 -5.04
C LEU A 242 -1.97 -7.16 -6.35
N LYS A 243 -2.13 -5.83 -6.40
CA LYS A 243 -2.44 -5.04 -7.61
C LYS A 243 -1.46 -5.34 -8.73
N ALA A 244 -0.16 -5.21 -8.45
CA ALA A 244 0.90 -5.47 -9.44
C ALA A 244 0.93 -6.92 -9.97
N ARG A 245 0.35 -7.89 -9.24
CA ARG A 245 0.22 -9.26 -9.74
C ARG A 245 -1.00 -9.46 -10.65
N GLY A 246 -2.03 -8.62 -10.56
CA GLY A 246 -3.17 -8.59 -11.48
C GLY A 246 -3.88 -9.94 -11.67
N ARG A 247 -4.23 -10.63 -10.58
CA ARG A 247 -4.74 -12.01 -10.61
C ARG A 247 -6.03 -12.16 -9.81
N MET A 248 -6.85 -13.16 -10.12
CA MET A 248 -8.13 -13.41 -9.43
C MET A 248 -8.01 -13.57 -7.91
N TRP A 249 -6.87 -14.07 -7.42
CA TRP A 249 -6.57 -14.07 -5.98
C TRP A 249 -6.53 -12.65 -5.39
N SER A 250 -5.89 -11.70 -6.09
CA SER A 250 -5.85 -10.30 -5.68
C SER A 250 -7.25 -9.68 -5.70
N PHE A 251 -8.09 -10.02 -6.68
CA PHE A 251 -9.50 -9.61 -6.73
C PHE A 251 -10.24 -10.10 -5.47
N ALA A 252 -10.16 -11.40 -5.17
CA ALA A 252 -10.83 -11.98 -4.00
C ALA A 252 -10.36 -11.34 -2.68
N ILE A 253 -9.06 -11.08 -2.52
CA ILE A 253 -8.56 -10.38 -1.32
C ILE A 253 -9.08 -8.94 -1.25
N ALA A 254 -9.05 -8.19 -2.35
CA ALA A 254 -9.55 -6.81 -2.36
C ALA A 254 -11.06 -6.72 -2.07
N GLU A 255 -11.84 -7.66 -2.64
CA GLU A 255 -13.27 -7.82 -2.37
C GLU A 255 -13.52 -8.01 -0.87
N GLN A 256 -12.84 -8.99 -0.28
CA GLN A 256 -13.06 -9.38 1.11
C GLN A 256 -12.49 -8.38 2.13
N VAL A 257 -11.41 -7.67 1.81
CA VAL A 257 -10.90 -6.57 2.66
C VAL A 257 -11.90 -5.42 2.69
N SER A 258 -12.45 -5.06 1.53
CA SER A 258 -13.46 -3.99 1.41
C SER A 258 -14.73 -4.35 2.17
N ALA A 259 -15.22 -5.59 2.01
CA ALA A 259 -16.35 -6.10 2.77
C ALA A 259 -16.10 -6.05 4.29
N ALA A 260 -14.92 -6.49 4.75
CA ALA A 260 -14.56 -6.46 6.17
C ALA A 260 -14.54 -5.03 6.76
N ILE A 261 -14.12 -4.02 5.97
CA ILE A 261 -14.18 -2.60 6.38
C ILE A 261 -15.63 -2.14 6.54
N VAL A 262 -16.50 -2.45 5.57
CA VAL A 262 -17.93 -2.09 5.62
C VAL A 262 -18.64 -2.77 6.79
N ASP A 263 -18.39 -4.06 7.01
CA ASP A 263 -18.95 -4.82 8.13
C ASP A 263 -18.54 -4.22 9.49
N LYS A 264 -17.28 -3.80 9.61
CA LYS A 264 -16.79 -3.17 10.84
C LYS A 264 -17.40 -1.79 11.07
N LEU A 265 -17.61 -0.99 10.02
CA LEU A 265 -18.34 0.28 10.15
C LEU A 265 -19.77 0.06 10.65
N ALA A 266 -20.46 -0.96 10.11
CA ALA A 266 -21.79 -1.33 10.57
C ALA A 266 -21.79 -1.82 12.02
N ALA A 267 -20.81 -2.63 12.40
CA ALA A 267 -20.66 -3.11 13.78
C ALA A 267 -20.33 -1.97 14.77
N GLU A 268 -19.56 -0.97 14.36
CA GLU A 268 -19.22 0.19 15.18
C GLU A 268 -20.46 1.02 15.50
N LEU A 269 -21.35 1.21 14.51
CA LEU A 269 -22.64 1.87 14.74
C LEU A 269 -23.45 1.13 15.82
N ASP A 270 -23.39 -0.19 15.91
CA ASP A 270 -24.14 -0.96 16.89
C ASP A 270 -23.52 -0.99 18.30
N ARG A 271 -22.32 -0.42 18.49
CA ARG A 271 -21.71 -0.31 19.82
C ARG A 271 -22.33 0.83 20.64
N THR A 272 -22.45 0.59 21.94
CA THR A 272 -23.06 1.52 22.91
C THR A 272 -22.05 2.31 23.74
N LYS A 273 -20.76 2.00 23.61
CA LYS A 273 -19.65 2.71 24.25
C LYS A 273 -18.43 2.70 23.32
N VAL A 274 -17.88 3.87 23.09
CA VAL A 274 -16.69 4.06 22.27
C VAL A 274 -15.54 4.48 23.19
N ASP A 275 -14.48 3.67 23.24
CA ASP A 275 -13.21 4.15 23.77
C ASP A 275 -12.59 5.04 22.69
N MET A 276 -12.82 6.34 22.82
CA MET A 276 -12.30 7.38 21.94
C MET A 276 -10.80 7.58 22.23
N SER A 277 -9.96 6.64 21.79
CA SER A 277 -8.58 7.00 21.46
C SER A 277 -8.59 7.46 20.01
N GLU A 278 -8.27 8.73 19.79
CA GLU A 278 -8.04 9.37 18.48
C GLU A 278 -7.52 8.36 17.44
N SER A 279 -8.41 7.79 16.63
CA SER A 279 -8.01 6.82 15.62
C SER A 279 -8.44 7.34 14.27
N PRO A 280 -7.53 7.53 13.31
CA PRO A 280 -7.84 8.20 12.07
C PRO A 280 -8.52 7.20 11.13
N LEU A 281 -9.81 6.91 11.36
CA LEU A 281 -10.63 6.12 10.45
C LEU A 281 -10.64 6.73 9.03
N MET A 282 -10.39 8.05 8.91
CA MET A 282 -10.17 8.75 7.64
C MET A 282 -9.06 8.13 6.76
N SER A 283 -8.11 7.42 7.37
CA SER A 283 -7.00 6.79 6.66
C SER A 283 -7.40 5.44 6.01
N LEU A 284 -8.53 4.85 6.42
CA LEU A 284 -9.07 3.62 5.80
C LEU A 284 -9.58 3.86 4.37
N GLY A 285 -9.98 5.08 4.03
CA GLY A 285 -10.45 5.44 2.70
C GLY A 285 -9.42 5.12 1.60
N VAL A 286 -8.13 5.35 1.86
CA VAL A 286 -7.05 5.07 0.90
C VAL A 286 -6.87 3.56 0.66
N ALA A 287 -7.00 2.75 1.71
CA ALA A 287 -6.93 1.30 1.57
C ALA A 287 -8.14 0.75 0.81
N PHE A 288 -9.32 1.28 1.10
CA PHE A 288 -10.55 0.93 0.42
C PHE A 288 -10.52 1.31 -1.06
N GLU A 289 -10.12 2.54 -1.38
CA GLU A 289 -9.88 3.01 -2.75
C GLU A 289 -8.89 2.11 -3.50
N THR A 290 -7.77 1.75 -2.86
CA THR A 290 -6.80 0.82 -3.45
C THR A 290 -7.41 -0.57 -3.73
N CYS A 291 -8.35 -1.04 -2.90
CA CYS A 291 -9.09 -2.26 -3.18
C CYS A 291 -10.02 -2.10 -4.39
N LEU A 292 -10.79 -1.02 -4.48
CA LEU A 292 -11.66 -0.74 -5.63
C LEU A 292 -10.86 -0.72 -6.95
N ASP A 293 -9.69 -0.08 -6.93
CA ASP A 293 -8.72 -0.07 -8.02
C ASP A 293 -8.32 -1.49 -8.45
N ILE A 294 -7.98 -2.36 -7.49
CA ILE A 294 -7.61 -3.76 -7.76
C ILE A 294 -8.77 -4.50 -8.42
N LEU A 295 -10.00 -4.31 -7.92
CA LEU A 295 -11.19 -4.95 -8.48
C LEU A 295 -11.38 -4.55 -9.94
N ARG A 296 -11.40 -3.23 -10.21
CA ARG A 296 -11.63 -2.67 -11.56
C ARG A 296 -10.54 -3.06 -12.55
N GLU A 297 -9.27 -3.02 -12.15
CA GLU A 297 -8.16 -3.36 -13.05
C GLU A 297 -8.12 -4.84 -13.43
N ILE A 298 -8.63 -5.74 -12.58
CA ILE A 298 -8.59 -7.18 -12.83
C ILE A 298 -9.82 -7.64 -13.64
N ASP A 299 -11.02 -7.24 -13.21
CA ASP A 299 -12.28 -7.61 -13.87
C ASP A 299 -13.32 -6.52 -13.64
N GLU A 300 -13.35 -5.53 -14.54
CA GLU A 300 -14.24 -4.37 -14.45
C GLU A 300 -15.72 -4.75 -14.39
N ALA A 301 -16.16 -5.72 -15.20
CA ALA A 301 -17.57 -6.12 -15.27
C ALA A 301 -18.02 -6.76 -13.95
N ARG A 302 -17.19 -7.66 -13.39
CA ARG A 302 -17.46 -8.25 -12.07
C ARG A 302 -17.32 -7.21 -10.95
N ALA A 303 -16.35 -6.30 -11.06
CA ALA A 303 -16.12 -5.25 -10.08
C ALA A 303 -17.35 -4.35 -9.95
N ILE A 304 -17.96 -3.91 -11.05
CA ILE A 304 -19.18 -3.09 -11.02
C ILE A 304 -20.29 -3.80 -10.24
N PHE A 305 -20.51 -5.09 -10.50
CA PHE A 305 -21.52 -5.88 -9.78
C PHE A 305 -21.24 -5.98 -8.28
N VAL A 306 -20.00 -6.32 -7.91
CA VAL A 306 -19.56 -6.42 -6.51
C VAL A 306 -19.68 -5.07 -5.80
N ILE A 307 -19.24 -3.98 -6.43
CA ILE A 307 -19.28 -2.65 -5.82
C ILE A 307 -20.72 -2.20 -5.59
N GLN A 308 -21.64 -2.52 -6.51
CA GLN A 308 -23.06 -2.21 -6.35
C GLN A 308 -23.70 -3.05 -5.23
N GLU A 309 -23.58 -4.37 -5.30
CA GLU A 309 -24.31 -5.27 -4.41
C GLU A 309 -23.69 -5.36 -3.01
N ASP A 310 -22.37 -5.46 -2.93
CA ASP A 310 -21.67 -5.79 -1.69
C ASP A 310 -21.17 -4.53 -0.94
N PHE A 311 -21.05 -3.37 -1.61
CA PHE A 311 -20.56 -2.14 -0.96
C PHE A 311 -21.59 -1.00 -0.97
N LEU A 312 -22.12 -0.57 -2.13
CA LEU A 312 -23.06 0.55 -2.22
C LEU A 312 -24.36 0.29 -1.45
N ASN A 313 -24.95 -0.90 -1.62
CA ASN A 313 -26.20 -1.26 -0.94
C ASN A 313 -26.02 -1.28 0.59
N PRO A 314 -25.00 -1.97 1.16
CA PRO A 314 -24.73 -1.92 2.60
C PRO A 314 -24.40 -0.51 3.12
N LEU A 315 -23.58 0.27 2.40
CA LEU A 315 -23.23 1.64 2.82
C LEU A 315 -24.45 2.56 2.79
N SER A 316 -25.34 2.42 1.81
CA SER A 316 -26.61 3.18 1.76
C SER A 316 -27.52 2.85 2.94
N SER A 317 -27.62 1.57 3.30
CA SER A 317 -28.36 1.13 4.49
C SER A 317 -27.73 1.68 5.77
N LEU A 318 -26.40 1.65 5.86
CA LEU A 318 -25.65 2.19 6.99
C LEU A 318 -25.88 3.70 7.17
N LEU A 319 -25.75 4.48 6.10
CA LEU A 319 -25.99 5.93 6.10
C LEU A 319 -27.42 6.27 6.53
N SER A 320 -28.41 5.49 6.08
CA SER A 320 -29.80 5.65 6.52
C SER A 320 -29.94 5.48 8.04
N ARG A 321 -29.30 4.45 8.60
CA ARG A 321 -29.28 4.19 10.06
C ARG A 321 -28.52 5.25 10.83
N ILE A 322 -27.42 5.77 10.29
CA ILE A 322 -26.65 6.88 10.88
C ILE A 322 -27.54 8.12 10.97
N LEU A 323 -28.20 8.51 9.88
CA LEU A 323 -29.12 9.65 9.84
C LEU A 323 -30.24 9.53 10.87
N GLU A 324 -30.85 8.36 11.00
CA GLU A 324 -31.86 8.09 12.03
C GLU A 324 -31.31 8.32 13.44
N ARG A 325 -30.09 7.88 13.74
CA ARG A 325 -29.47 8.09 15.06
C ARG A 325 -29.05 9.54 15.30
N THR A 326 -28.52 10.23 14.31
CA THR A 326 -28.10 11.63 14.41
C THR A 326 -29.28 12.56 14.74
N VAL A 327 -30.49 12.23 14.29
CA VAL A 327 -31.73 12.94 14.69
C VAL A 327 -32.00 12.82 16.20
N HIS A 328 -31.63 11.71 16.82
CA HIS A 328 -31.85 11.45 18.25
C HIS A 328 -30.66 11.88 19.14
N SER A 329 -29.45 11.96 18.57
CA SER A 329 -28.19 12.22 19.29
C SER A 329 -27.26 13.17 18.51
N SER A 330 -27.73 14.39 18.20
CA SER A 330 -27.06 15.33 17.29
C SER A 330 -25.72 15.92 17.75
N SER A 331 -25.29 15.65 18.99
CA SER A 331 -24.03 16.13 19.56
C SER A 331 -22.94 15.05 19.68
N GLU A 332 -23.15 13.87 19.10
CA GLU A 332 -22.24 12.74 19.23
C GLU A 332 -21.13 12.80 18.16
N GLU A 333 -19.92 13.19 18.57
CA GLU A 333 -18.75 13.32 17.67
C GLU A 333 -18.43 12.01 16.93
N HIS A 334 -18.66 10.87 17.58
CA HIS A 334 -18.46 9.55 16.98
C HIS A 334 -19.43 9.26 15.81
N LEU A 335 -20.71 9.67 15.94
CA LEU A 335 -21.66 9.53 14.84
C LEU A 335 -21.29 10.40 13.66
N ALA A 336 -20.76 11.60 13.90
CA ALA A 336 -20.28 12.49 12.84
C ALA A 336 -19.04 11.92 12.12
N GLU A 337 -18.14 11.25 12.85
CA GLU A 337 -16.99 10.56 12.26
C GLU A 337 -17.46 9.38 11.38
N LEU A 338 -18.33 8.51 11.91
CA LEU A 338 -18.91 7.39 11.15
C LEU A 338 -19.65 7.86 9.90
N ASP A 339 -20.40 8.96 9.99
CA ASP A 339 -21.08 9.58 8.85
C ASP A 339 -20.09 10.03 7.78
N ALA A 340 -19.04 10.76 8.17
CA ALA A 340 -18.03 11.26 7.26
C ALA A 340 -17.30 10.13 6.51
N ILE A 341 -16.92 9.06 7.21
CA ILE A 341 -16.23 7.92 6.58
C ILE A 341 -17.19 7.14 5.69
N SER A 342 -18.39 6.82 6.18
CA SER A 342 -19.37 6.04 5.42
C SER A 342 -19.77 6.77 4.14
N THR A 343 -19.91 8.10 4.21
CA THR A 343 -20.16 8.96 3.06
C THR A 343 -18.97 8.98 2.11
N GLY A 344 -17.75 9.08 2.64
CA GLY A 344 -16.52 9.01 1.84
C GLY A 344 -16.40 7.69 1.08
N LEU A 345 -16.60 6.55 1.75
CA LEU A 345 -16.57 5.23 1.11
C LEU A 345 -17.72 5.06 0.10
N TYR A 346 -18.91 5.58 0.42
CA TYR A 346 -20.05 5.55 -0.51
C TYR A 346 -19.73 6.31 -1.80
N ASN A 347 -19.15 7.51 -1.69
CA ASN A 347 -18.75 8.30 -2.85
C ASN A 347 -17.68 7.59 -3.68
N LEU A 348 -16.65 7.00 -3.04
CA LEU A 348 -15.64 6.19 -3.74
C LEU A 348 -16.28 5.04 -4.54
N CYS A 349 -17.22 4.31 -3.94
CA CYS A 349 -17.95 3.25 -4.63
C CYS A 349 -18.83 3.79 -5.77
N TYR A 350 -19.49 4.93 -5.55
CA TYR A 350 -20.38 5.55 -6.53
C TYR A 350 -19.59 5.98 -7.76
N ASP A 351 -18.49 6.70 -7.56
CA ASP A 351 -17.57 7.14 -8.59
C ASP A 351 -16.97 5.93 -9.32
N ALA A 352 -16.55 4.89 -8.58
CA ALA A 352 -16.02 3.66 -9.17
C ALA A 352 -16.98 2.93 -10.13
N VAL A 353 -18.30 3.10 -9.94
CA VAL A 353 -19.35 2.50 -10.79
C VAL A 353 -19.80 3.42 -11.91
N HIS A 354 -19.76 4.74 -11.71
CA HIS A 354 -20.38 5.72 -12.61
C HIS A 354 -19.40 6.59 -13.40
N ASP A 355 -18.11 6.64 -13.05
CA ASP A 355 -17.05 7.28 -13.85
C ASP A 355 -16.57 6.39 -15.02
N VAL A 356 -17.52 5.94 -15.86
CA VAL A 356 -17.26 5.19 -17.10
C VAL A 356 -17.30 6.09 -18.33
#